data_AF-A0A971MKB2-F1
#
_entry.id   AF-A0A971MKB2-F1
#
_cell.length_a   1.000
_cell.length_b   1.000
_cell.length_c   1.000
_cell.angle_alpha   90.00
_cell.angle_beta   90.00
_cell.angle_gamma   90.00
#
_symmetry.space_group_name_H-M   'P 1'
#
loop_
_entity.id
_entity.type
_entity.pdbx_description
1 polymer ?
#
loop_
_entity_poly.entity_id
_entity_poly.type
_entity_poly.pdbx_seq_one_letter_code
_entity_poly.pdbx_strand_id
1 'polypeptide(L)'
;MKFKNPYMRKIKNTHLLLVSCNLCKTPLLIYQKGGRGNLIKIQRDRIVELEFDIDEMGNGLYCINCGEHLGSLRDYFGVPSYFLIRGLVNSRRI
;
A
#
# COMPACT_ATOMS: atom_id res chain seq x y z
N MET A 1 -11.61 -0.37 -5.97
CA MET A 1 -10.62 -1.44 -5.85
C MET A 1 -11.19 -2.69 -6.47
N LYS A 2 -10.44 -3.30 -7.38
CA LYS A 2 -10.88 -4.47 -8.17
C LYS A 2 -10.59 -5.79 -7.47
N PHE A 3 -9.52 -5.84 -6.67
CA PHE A 3 -9.02 -7.06 -6.03
C PHE A 3 -9.13 -6.95 -4.51
N LYS A 4 -9.60 -8.03 -3.88
CA LYS A 4 -9.53 -8.21 -2.42
C LYS A 4 -8.23 -8.92 -2.08
N ASN A 5 -7.58 -8.50 -1.00
CA ASN A 5 -6.36 -9.15 -0.56
C ASN A 5 -6.66 -10.46 0.20
N PRO A 6 -6.28 -11.65 -0.32
CA PRO A 6 -6.52 -12.92 0.36
C PRO A 6 -5.69 -13.08 1.64
N TYR A 7 -4.60 -12.33 1.79
CA TYR A 7 -3.72 -12.35 2.96
C TYR A 7 -4.13 -11.34 4.05
N MET A 8 -5.25 -10.63 3.86
CA MET A 8 -5.65 -9.57 4.77
C MET A 8 -5.93 -10.10 6.17
N ARG A 9 -5.36 -9.44 7.17
CA ARG A 9 -5.64 -9.68 8.59
C ARG A 9 -6.25 -8.44 9.20
N LYS A 10 -7.33 -8.61 9.96
CA LYS A 10 -7.96 -7.52 10.69
C LYS A 10 -7.11 -7.14 11.89
N ILE A 11 -6.59 -5.92 11.91
CA ILE A 11 -5.76 -5.42 13.01
C ILE A 11 -6.54 -4.39 13.84
N LYS A 12 -6.53 -4.57 15.17
CA LYS A 12 -7.19 -3.65 16.12
C LYS A 12 -6.49 -2.29 16.12
N ASN A 13 -7.23 -1.23 16.48
CA ASN A 13 -6.72 0.15 16.61
C ASN A 13 -6.07 0.69 15.32
N THR A 14 -6.64 0.33 14.17
CA THR A 14 -6.25 0.85 12.86
C THR A 14 -7.36 1.73 12.27
N HIS A 15 -7.01 2.56 11.29
CA HIS A 15 -7.95 3.28 10.45
C HIS A 15 -7.62 3.03 8.98
N LEU A 16 -8.60 3.18 8.11
CA LEU A 16 -8.43 2.98 6.68
C LEU A 16 -7.82 4.23 6.05
N LEU A 17 -6.85 4.00 5.17
CA LEU A 17 -6.30 5.00 4.28
C LEU A 17 -6.51 4.58 2.84
N LEU A 18 -7.01 5.51 2.01
CA LEU A 18 -6.83 5.40 0.57
C LEU A 18 -5.41 5.84 0.24
N VAL A 19 -4.66 4.95 -0.40
CA VAL A 19 -3.30 5.20 -0.88
C VAL A 19 -3.36 5.40 -2.39
N SER A 20 -2.77 6.49 -2.88
CA SER A 20 -2.77 6.87 -4.30
C SER A 20 -1.39 7.32 -4.75
N CYS A 21 -1.13 7.22 -6.05
CA CYS A 21 0.09 7.79 -6.64
C CYS A 21 0.11 9.31 -6.45
N ASN A 22 1.23 9.89 -6.02
CA ASN A 22 1.31 11.34 -5.86
C ASN A 22 1.43 12.09 -7.20
N LEU A 23 1.94 11.45 -8.26
CA LEU A 23 2.06 12.06 -9.60
C LEU A 23 0.69 12.11 -10.29
N CYS A 24 0.15 10.96 -10.68
CA CYS A 24 -1.07 10.88 -11.49
C CYS A 24 -2.37 10.79 -10.66
N LYS A 25 -2.29 10.79 -9.32
CA LYS A 25 -3.42 10.72 -8.38
C LYS A 25 -4.26 9.43 -8.45
N THR A 26 -3.85 8.46 -9.26
CA THR A 26 -4.52 7.16 -9.39
C THR A 26 -4.60 6.47 -8.02
N PRO A 27 -5.79 6.04 -7.57
CA PRO A 27 -5.93 5.23 -6.37
C PRO A 27 -5.25 3.87 -6.59
N LEU A 28 -4.55 3.35 -5.57
CA LEU A 28 -3.76 2.12 -5.69
C LEU A 28 -4.29 1.03 -4.77
N LEU A 29 -4.48 1.37 -3.50
CA LEU A 29 -4.93 0.41 -2.49
C LEU A 29 -5.61 1.09 -1.29
N ILE A 30 -6.36 0.31 -0.54
CA ILE A 30 -6.88 0.67 0.79
C ILE A 30 -6.03 -0.04 1.85
N TYR A 31 -5.54 0.70 2.84
CA TYR A 31 -4.60 0.22 3.84
C TYR A 31 -5.08 0.41 5.28
N GLN A 32 -4.92 -0.60 6.12
CA GLN A 32 -5.15 -0.50 7.58
C GLN A 32 -3.92 0.10 8.26
N LYS A 33 -3.94 1.42 8.47
CA LYS A 33 -2.86 2.11 9.15
C LYS A 33 -3.05 2.10 10.66
N GLY A 34 -2.01 1.63 11.36
CA GLY A 34 -1.82 1.83 12.80
C GLY A 34 -0.95 3.04 13.14
N GLY A 35 -1.13 3.58 14.34
CA GLY A 35 -0.30 4.65 14.89
C GLY A 35 -0.49 6.03 14.25
N ARG A 36 0.19 7.04 14.79
CA ARG A 36 0.01 8.46 14.45
C ARG A 36 0.96 9.03 13.39
N GLY A 37 2.07 8.36 13.10
CA GLY A 37 3.10 8.86 12.16
C GLY A 37 2.69 8.77 10.68
N ASN A 38 3.55 9.25 9.78
CA ASN A 38 3.34 9.17 8.32
C ASN A 38 3.34 7.72 7.81
N LEU A 39 2.73 7.50 6.64
CA LEU A 39 2.79 6.22 5.94
C LEU A 39 4.16 6.08 5.27
N ILE A 40 5.05 5.27 5.84
CA ILE A 40 6.40 5.01 5.32
C ILE A 40 6.53 3.65 4.63
N LYS A 41 5.61 2.73 4.95
CA LYS A 41 5.60 1.36 4.43
C LYS A 41 4.19 0.78 4.42
N ILE A 42 4.00 -0.22 3.58
CA ILE A 42 2.75 -0.94 3.40
C ILE A 42 3.04 -2.42 3.63
N GLN A 43 2.54 -2.96 4.73
CA GLN A 43 2.63 -4.39 5.03
C GLN A 43 1.56 -5.16 4.25
N ARG A 44 1.95 -6.27 3.62
CA ARG A 44 1.07 -7.04 2.73
C ARG A 44 -0.21 -7.50 3.41
N ASP A 45 -0.14 -7.90 4.67
CA ASP A 45 -1.26 -8.38 5.48
C ASP A 45 -2.24 -7.29 5.93
N ARG A 46 -1.86 -6.01 5.83
CA ARG A 46 -2.69 -4.85 6.20
C ARG A 46 -3.39 -4.18 5.03
N ILE A 47 -3.11 -4.63 3.81
CA ILE A 47 -3.81 -4.15 2.62
C ILE A 47 -5.21 -4.77 2.60
N VAL A 48 -6.24 -3.95 2.41
CA VAL A 48 -7.64 -4.38 2.40
C VAL A 48 -8.07 -4.74 0.99
N GLU A 49 -7.85 -3.81 0.07
CA GLU A 49 -8.23 -3.95 -1.34
C GLU A 49 -7.22 -3.20 -2.21
N LEU A 50 -7.07 -3.62 -3.47
CA LEU A 50 -6.12 -3.08 -4.44
C LEU A 50 -6.77 -2.88 -5.82
N GLU A 51 -6.19 -2.01 -6.66
CA GLU A 51 -6.55 -1.87 -8.07
C GLU A 51 -5.87 -2.91 -8.99
N PHE A 52 -4.89 -3.65 -8.48
CA PHE A 52 -4.11 -4.68 -9.18
C PHE A 52 -3.97 -5.93 -8.31
N ASP A 53 -3.55 -7.05 -8.90
CA ASP A 53 -3.33 -8.28 -8.14
C ASP A 53 -2.11 -8.13 -7.22
N ILE A 54 -2.24 -8.60 -5.98
CA ILE A 54 -1.19 -8.51 -4.98
C ILE A 54 -0.01 -9.42 -5.30
N ASP A 55 -0.21 -10.51 -6.06
CA ASP A 55 0.87 -11.39 -6.50
C ASP A 55 1.65 -10.80 -7.68
N GLU A 56 1.05 -9.89 -8.46
CA GLU A 56 1.70 -9.19 -9.58
C GLU A 56 2.65 -8.07 -9.13
N MET A 57 2.58 -7.65 -7.86
CA MET A 57 3.45 -6.58 -7.35
C MET A 57 4.94 -6.96 -7.36
N GLY A 58 5.29 -8.25 -7.35
CA GLY A 58 6.69 -8.69 -7.34
C GLY A 58 7.55 -7.93 -6.31
N ASN A 59 8.72 -7.44 -6.75
CA ASN A 59 9.71 -6.77 -5.90
C ASN A 59 9.47 -5.25 -5.69
N GLY A 60 8.40 -4.67 -6.23
CA GLY A 60 8.18 -3.22 -6.15
C GLY A 60 6.73 -2.78 -6.32
N LEU A 61 6.36 -1.68 -5.68
CA LEU A 61 5.07 -1.03 -5.88
C LEU A 61 5.22 -0.06 -7.06
N TYR A 62 4.56 -0.37 -8.17
CA TYR A 62 4.50 0.51 -9.35
C TYR A 62 3.09 1.07 -9.53
N CYS A 63 2.99 2.28 -10.06
CA CYS A 63 1.69 2.83 -10.42
C CYS A 63 1.15 2.15 -11.69
N ILE A 64 -0.05 1.57 -11.61
CA ILE A 64 -0.70 0.93 -12.77
C ILE A 64 -1.03 1.90 -13.91
N ASN A 65 -1.13 3.20 -13.63
CA ASN A 65 -1.48 4.21 -14.63
C ASN A 65 -0.25 4.87 -15.27
N CYS A 66 0.70 5.37 -14.45
CA CYS A 66 1.85 6.11 -14.97
C CYS A 66 3.18 5.33 -14.91
N GLY A 67 3.20 4.10 -14.41
CA GLY A 67 4.40 3.26 -14.32
C GLY A 67 5.43 3.70 -13.26
N GLU A 68 5.18 4.79 -12.54
CA GLU A 68 6.12 5.33 -11.55
C GLU A 68 6.45 4.30 -10.46
N HIS A 69 7.72 4.22 -10.07
CA HIS A 69 8.17 3.36 -8.99
C HIS A 69 7.89 4.06 -7.65
N LEU A 70 6.97 3.51 -6.86
CA LEU A 70 6.44 4.14 -5.65
C LEU A 70 7.04 3.55 -4.36
N GLY A 71 7.66 2.37 -4.45
CA GLY A 71 8.26 1.71 -3.31
C GLY A 71 8.85 0.36 -3.65
N SER A 72 9.71 -0.16 -2.78
CA SER A 72 10.39 -1.45 -3.00
C SER A 72 10.03 -2.44 -1.90
N LEU A 73 9.91 -3.71 -2.27
CA LEU A 73 9.66 -4.80 -1.34
C LEU A 73 10.91 -5.03 -0.47
N ARG A 74 10.71 -5.08 0.85
CA ARG A 74 11.72 -5.53 1.81
C ARG A 74 11.05 -6.33 2.93
N ASP A 75 11.83 -7.19 3.57
CA ASP A 75 11.39 -7.81 4.80
C ASP A 75 11.38 -6.79 5.95
N TYR A 76 10.34 -6.83 6.77
CA TYR A 76 10.27 -6.07 8.01
C TYR A 76 9.75 -6.98 9.12
N PHE A 77 10.69 -7.52 9.91
CA PHE A 77 10.41 -8.48 10.99
C PHE A 77 9.65 -9.72 10.51
N GLY A 78 10.07 -10.31 9.37
CA GLY A 78 9.42 -11.48 8.79
C GLY A 78 8.13 -11.18 8.02
N VAL A 79 7.77 -9.90 7.87
CA VAL A 79 6.58 -9.47 7.14
C VAL A 79 6.99 -8.75 5.85
N PRO A 80 6.64 -9.30 4.66
CA PRO A 80 6.83 -8.62 3.39
C PRO A 80 6.16 -7.25 3.37
N SER A 81 6.97 -6.21 3.17
CA SER A 81 6.56 -4.82 3.29
C SER A 81 7.09 -3.99 2.13
N TYR A 82 6.23 -3.23 1.48
CA TYR A 82 6.64 -2.24 0.49
C TYR A 82 7.03 -0.94 1.19
N PHE A 83 8.31 -0.60 1.16
CA PHE A 83 8.80 0.68 1.68
C PHE A 83 8.60 1.76 0.64
N LEU A 84 7.86 2.79 1.00
CA LEU A 84 7.46 3.83 0.05
C LEU A 84 8.59 4.82 -0.17
N ILE A 85 8.77 5.22 -1.42
CA ILE A 85 9.66 6.31 -1.78
C ILE A 85 9.00 7.62 -1.35
N ARG A 86 9.74 8.41 -0.58
CA ARG A 86 9.23 9.64 0.05
C ARG A 86 8.69 10.59 -1.01
N GLY A 87 7.45 11.04 -0.84
CA GLY A 87 6.81 12.02 -1.72
C GLY A 87 6.21 11.45 -3.01
N LEU A 88 6.34 10.15 -3.28
CA LEU A 88 5.73 9.54 -4.48
C LEU A 88 4.34 8.96 -4.23
N VAL A 89 3.92 8.90 -2.97
CA VAL A 89 2.61 8.38 -2.55
C VAL A 89 1.86 9.42 -1.74
N ASN A 90 0.56 9.55 -1.99
CA ASN A 90 -0.37 10.30 -1.15
C ASN A 90 -1.24 9.30 -0.39
N SER A 91 -1.64 9.66 0.83
CA SER A 91 -2.56 8.87 1.62
C SER A 91 -3.57 9.77 2.32
N ARG A 92 -4.86 9.42 2.21
CA ARG A 92 -5.95 10.13 2.90
C ARG A 92 -6.80 9.16 3.72
N ARG A 93 -7.32 9.63 4.84
CA ARG A 93 -8.23 8.84 5.68
C ARG A 93 -9.60 8.71 5.04
N ILE A 94 -10.20 7.52 5.16
CA ILE A 94 -11.56 7.19 4.73
C ILE A 94 -12.35 6.55 5.86
#